data_AF-A0A8B7DL97-F1
#
_entry.id   AF-A0A8B7DL97-F1
#
_cell.length_a   1.000
_cell.length_b   1.000
_cell.length_c   1.000
_cell.angle_alpha   90.00
_cell.angle_beta   90.00
_cell.angle_gamma   90.00
#
_symmetry.space_group_name_H-M   'P 1'
#
loop_
_entity.id
_entity.type
_entity.pdbx_description
1 polymer ?
#
loop_
_entity_poly.entity_id
_entity_poly.type
_entity_poly.pdbx_seq_one_letter_code
_entity_poly.pdbx_strand_id
1 'polypeptide(L)'
;MSCPVSNLVYDPYNNICEYPYQFPCKILNSLCAGKADGKYLIPDVFAYLQCSSQQGGYVNCPDNQIFDPKYSDCKDAKDYNLNNFCTNKPDGQYRNPWNCHTFISCSNGISHNMSCATPVLVYDPYDNLCEYPSLFPCRTVNMSEYNL
;
A
#
# COMPACT_ATOMS: atom_id res chain seq x y z
N MET A 1 5.32 -8.95 -26.46
CA MET A 1 5.68 -7.63 -27.03
C MET A 1 6.49 -6.88 -25.99
N SER A 2 7.52 -6.16 -26.41
CA SER A 2 8.41 -5.41 -25.51
C SER A 2 7.94 -3.96 -25.46
N CYS A 3 7.86 -3.38 -24.26
CA CYS A 3 7.55 -1.96 -24.13
C CYS A 3 8.71 -1.10 -24.65
N PRO A 4 8.41 0.07 -25.25
CA PRO A 4 9.42 0.98 -25.77
C PRO A 4 10.28 1.60 -24.67
N VAL A 5 9.82 1.54 -23.42
CA VAL A 5 10.57 1.94 -22.22
C VAL A 5 10.73 0.73 -21.31
N SER A 6 11.95 0.50 -20.81
CA SER A 6 12.34 -0.70 -20.05
C SER A 6 11.70 -0.81 -18.66
N ASN A 7 11.10 0.27 -18.15
CA ASN A 7 10.45 0.34 -16.83
C ASN A 7 8.92 0.22 -16.91
N LEU A 8 8.36 -0.13 -18.08
CA LEU A 8 6.93 -0.36 -18.26
C LEU A 8 6.65 -1.84 -18.50
N VAL A 9 5.52 -2.31 -17.98
CA VAL A 9 4.98 -3.65 -18.24
C VAL A 9 3.88 -3.53 -19.29
N TYR A 10 3.89 -4.44 -20.25
CA TYR A 10 2.87 -4.48 -21.30
C TYR A 10 1.56 -5.06 -20.75
N ASP A 11 0.49 -4.29 -20.83
CA ASP A 11 -0.89 -4.72 -20.56
C ASP A 11 -1.52 -5.32 -21.82
N PRO A 12 -1.68 -6.67 -21.89
CA PRO A 12 -2.21 -7.33 -23.08
C PRO A 12 -3.72 -7.14 -23.26
N TYR A 13 -4.45 -6.65 -22.25
CA TYR A 13 -5.90 -6.47 -22.30
C TYR A 13 -6.31 -5.13 -22.89
N ASN A 14 -5.54 -4.08 -22.58
CA ASN A 14 -5.78 -2.72 -23.08
C ASN A 14 -4.79 -2.32 -24.19
N ASN A 15 -3.83 -3.19 -24.52
CA ASN A 15 -2.81 -2.97 -25.54
C ASN A 15 -1.99 -1.68 -25.29
N ILE A 16 -1.56 -1.49 -24.05
CA ILE A 16 -0.79 -0.32 -23.60
C ILE A 16 0.36 -0.74 -22.70
N CYS A 17 1.38 0.12 -22.58
CA CYS A 17 2.49 -0.05 -21.64
C CYS A 17 2.24 0.81 -20.41
N GLU A 18 2.13 0.19 -19.25
CA GLU A 18 1.84 0.87 -18.00
C GLU A 18 2.93 0.61 -16.97
N TYR A 19 2.96 1.44 -15.93
CA TYR A 19 3.93 1.20 -14.87
C TYR A 19 3.64 -0.12 -14.14
N PRO A 20 4.68 -0.81 -13.63
CA PRO A 20 4.53 -2.03 -12.86
C PRO A 20 3.68 -1.90 -11.59
N TYR A 21 3.34 -0.70 -11.11
CA TYR A 21 2.39 -0.49 -10.01
C TYR A 21 0.95 -0.22 -10.49
N GLN A 22 0.77 0.17 -11.76
CA GLN A 22 -0.54 0.33 -12.41
C GLN A 22 -1.02 -0.98 -13.03
N PHE A 23 -0.10 -1.76 -13.58
CA PHE A 23 -0.39 -3.05 -14.19
C PHE A 23 -0.99 -4.09 -13.19
N PRO A 24 -0.48 -4.23 -11.94
CA PRO A 24 -1.11 -5.03 -10.88
C PRO A 24 -2.53 -4.57 -10.56
N CYS A 25 -2.83 -3.28 -10.76
CA CYS A 25 -4.18 -2.75 -10.57
C CYS A 25 -5.18 -3.26 -11.63
N LYS A 26 -4.73 -3.95 -12.68
CA LYS A 26 -5.61 -4.52 -13.71
C LYS A 26 -5.73 -6.04 -13.67
N ILE A 27 -4.84 -6.73 -12.95
CA ILE A 27 -4.96 -8.18 -12.64
C ILE A 27 -5.94 -8.40 -11.45
N LEU A 28 -6.94 -7.52 -11.30
CA LEU A 28 -7.81 -7.41 -10.13
C LEU A 28 -9.04 -8.33 -10.16
N ASN A 29 -9.34 -8.97 -11.30
CA ASN A 29 -10.46 -9.90 -11.44
C ASN A 29 -10.38 -11.14 -10.52
N SER A 30 -9.24 -11.36 -9.83
CA SER A 30 -9.03 -12.50 -8.93
C SER A 30 -8.91 -12.15 -7.44
N LEU A 31 -8.71 -10.87 -7.05
CA LEU A 31 -8.43 -10.54 -5.63
C LEU A 31 -9.68 -10.54 -4.75
N CYS A 32 -10.84 -10.26 -5.35
CA CYS A 32 -12.13 -10.28 -4.67
C CYS A 32 -12.85 -11.65 -4.78
N ALA A 33 -12.25 -12.64 -5.42
CA ALA A 33 -12.81 -13.99 -5.50
C ALA A 33 -12.96 -14.58 -4.09
N GLY A 34 -14.19 -14.98 -3.73
CA GLY A 34 -14.51 -15.51 -2.40
C GLY A 34 -14.52 -14.47 -1.27
N LYS A 35 -14.28 -13.19 -1.55
CA LYS A 35 -14.48 -12.09 -0.58
C LYS A 35 -15.93 -11.61 -0.64
N ALA A 36 -16.43 -11.17 0.50
CA ALA A 36 -17.71 -10.46 0.56
C ALA A 36 -17.57 -9.05 -0.04
N ASP A 37 -18.70 -8.38 -0.25
CA ASP A 37 -18.70 -6.97 -0.62
C ASP A 37 -18.19 -6.15 0.57
N GLY A 38 -17.25 -5.22 0.33
CA GLY A 38 -16.65 -4.44 1.39
C GLY A 38 -15.27 -3.87 1.07
N LYS A 39 -14.69 -3.19 2.07
CA LYS A 39 -13.36 -2.58 2.02
C LYS A 39 -12.37 -3.45 2.81
N TYR A 40 -11.22 -3.71 2.23
CA TYR A 40 -10.21 -4.60 2.80
C TYR A 40 -8.86 -3.90 2.90
N LEU A 41 -8.20 -4.09 4.04
CA LEU A 41 -6.84 -3.65 4.25
C LEU A 41 -5.91 -4.36 3.26
N ILE A 42 -4.96 -3.59 2.72
CA ILE A 42 -3.83 -4.09 1.95
C ILE A 42 -2.52 -3.58 2.57
N PRO A 43 -1.35 -4.14 2.18
CA PRO A 43 -0.05 -3.67 2.67
C PRO A 43 0.23 -2.18 2.40
N ASP A 44 -0.31 -1.61 1.32
CA ASP A 44 -0.28 -0.16 1.11
C ASP A 44 -1.34 0.53 1.95
N VAL A 45 -0.92 1.08 3.09
CA VAL A 45 -1.81 1.74 4.06
C VAL A 45 -2.54 2.96 3.51
N PHE A 46 -2.06 3.56 2.42
CA PHE A 46 -2.68 4.71 1.77
C PHE A 46 -3.79 4.33 0.79
N ALA A 47 -4.11 3.04 0.67
CA ALA A 47 -5.17 2.54 -0.17
C ALA A 47 -5.86 1.34 0.50
N TYR A 48 -6.97 0.91 -0.08
CA TYR A 48 -7.69 -0.29 0.33
C TYR A 48 -8.26 -0.99 -0.90
N LEU A 49 -8.51 -2.29 -0.77
CA LEU A 49 -9.24 -3.06 -1.79
C LEU A 49 -10.74 -2.91 -1.55
N GLN A 50 -11.47 -2.36 -2.52
CA GLN A 50 -12.93 -2.33 -2.53
C GLN A 50 -13.44 -3.49 -3.39
N CYS A 51 -14.23 -4.38 -2.80
CA CYS A 51 -14.92 -5.46 -3.51
C CYS A 51 -16.42 -5.17 -3.63
N SER A 52 -16.99 -5.51 -4.79
CA SER A 52 -18.43 -5.65 -5.01
C SER A 52 -18.71 -6.75 -6.04
N SER A 53 -19.61 -7.67 -5.72
CA SER A 53 -19.97 -8.81 -6.58
C SER A 53 -18.74 -9.60 -7.06
N GLN A 54 -17.78 -9.85 -6.16
CA GLN A 54 -16.51 -10.53 -6.41
C GLN A 54 -15.56 -9.83 -7.41
N GLN A 55 -15.89 -8.62 -7.84
CA GLN A 55 -15.01 -7.73 -8.61
C GLN A 55 -14.52 -6.60 -7.70
N GLY A 56 -13.41 -5.96 -8.05
CA GLY A 56 -12.92 -4.88 -7.20
C GLY A 56 -11.74 -4.13 -7.76
N GLY A 57 -11.29 -3.17 -6.95
CA GLY A 57 -10.19 -2.27 -7.27
C GLY A 57 -9.53 -1.71 -6.03
N TYR A 58 -8.30 -1.23 -6.18
CA TYR A 58 -7.68 -0.42 -5.13
C TYR A 58 -8.24 1.00 -5.18
N VAL A 59 -8.56 1.54 -4.01
CA VAL A 59 -9.04 2.91 -3.84
C VAL A 59 -8.10 3.62 -2.89
N ASN A 60 -7.59 4.79 -3.30
CA ASN A 60 -6.73 5.61 -2.46
C ASN A 60 -7.52 6.25 -1.32
N CYS A 61 -6.91 6.32 -0.14
CA CYS A 61 -7.37 7.19 0.92
C CYS A 61 -7.11 8.67 0.56
N PRO A 62 -7.92 9.60 1.13
CA PRO A 62 -7.61 11.02 1.11
C PRO A 62 -6.21 11.31 1.68
N ASP A 63 -5.70 12.51 1.38
CA ASP A 63 -4.40 12.95 1.87
C ASP A 63 -4.34 12.88 3.40
N ASN A 64 -3.16 12.48 3.91
CA ASN A 64 -2.88 12.31 5.34
C ASN A 64 -3.74 11.25 6.07
N GLN A 65 -4.44 10.38 5.34
CA GLN A 65 -5.20 9.27 5.91
C GLN A 65 -4.62 7.90 5.57
N ILE A 66 -4.84 6.93 6.47
CA ILE A 66 -4.51 5.52 6.28
C ILE A 66 -5.76 4.66 6.51
N PHE A 67 -5.84 3.52 5.84
CA PHE A 67 -6.95 2.60 6.02
C PHE A 67 -6.85 1.84 7.35
N ASP A 68 -7.92 1.85 8.14
CA ASP A 68 -8.07 1.06 9.36
C ASP A 68 -9.17 0.00 9.19
N PRO A 69 -8.83 -1.30 9.17
CA PRO A 69 -9.81 -2.37 9.04
C PRO A 69 -10.83 -2.40 10.18
N LYS A 70 -10.52 -1.86 11.38
CA LYS A 70 -11.47 -1.78 12.50
C LYS A 70 -12.70 -0.95 12.13
N TYR A 71 -12.50 0.14 11.40
CA TYR A 71 -13.55 1.05 10.96
C TYR A 71 -14.01 0.75 9.53
N SER A 72 -13.27 -0.12 8.82
CA SER A 72 -13.41 -0.33 7.38
C SER A 72 -13.41 0.99 6.61
N ASP A 73 -12.54 1.92 7.01
CA ASP A 73 -12.48 3.26 6.42
C ASP A 73 -11.10 3.91 6.57
N CYS A 74 -10.88 4.99 5.83
CA CYS A 74 -9.69 5.83 5.96
C CYS A 74 -9.80 6.72 7.21
N LYS A 75 -8.73 6.73 8.01
CA LYS A 75 -8.63 7.47 9.27
C LYS A 75 -7.37 8.35 9.25
N ASP A 76 -7.42 9.47 9.95
CA ASP A 76 -6.30 10.42 10.01
C ASP A 76 -5.06 9.72 10.58
N ALA A 77 -3.95 9.75 9.84
CA ALA A 77 -2.73 9.04 10.24
C ALA A 77 -2.13 9.56 11.56
N LYS A 78 -2.46 10.79 11.96
CA LYS A 78 -2.06 11.42 13.23
C LYS A 78 -2.61 10.69 14.46
N ASP A 79 -3.71 9.94 14.31
CA ASP A 79 -4.33 9.18 15.39
C ASP A 79 -3.56 7.87 15.68
N TYR A 80 -2.57 7.56 14.85
CA TYR A 80 -1.77 6.34 14.90
C TYR A 80 -0.31 6.62 15.20
N ASN A 81 0.36 5.62 15.76
CA ASN A 81 1.79 5.55 15.94
C ASN A 81 2.20 4.06 16.02
N LEU A 82 3.49 3.77 16.23
CA LEU A 82 3.96 2.39 16.31
C LEU A 82 3.29 1.57 17.43
N ASN A 83 2.84 2.17 18.54
CA ASN A 83 2.23 1.40 19.63
C ASN A 83 0.84 0.87 19.30
N ASN A 84 0.09 1.55 18.42
CA ASN A 84 -1.30 1.20 18.12
C ASN A 84 -1.55 0.79 16.66
N PHE A 85 -0.55 0.92 15.78
CA PHE A 85 -0.70 0.64 14.35
C PHE A 85 -1.17 -0.80 14.06
N CYS A 86 -0.60 -1.80 14.72
CA CYS A 86 -0.92 -3.21 14.48
C CYS A 86 -2.12 -3.76 15.28
N THR A 87 -2.71 -3.01 16.22
CA THR A 87 -3.69 -3.56 17.19
C THR A 87 -4.90 -4.26 16.56
N ASN A 88 -5.29 -3.89 15.34
CA ASN A 88 -6.40 -4.53 14.61
C ASN A 88 -6.00 -4.93 13.18
N LYS A 89 -4.70 -5.03 12.89
CA LYS A 89 -4.20 -5.42 11.58
C LYS A 89 -3.76 -6.88 11.61
N PRO A 90 -4.02 -7.67 10.55
CA PRO A 90 -3.43 -8.99 10.40
C PRO A 90 -1.90 -8.95 10.44
N ASP A 91 -1.29 -10.07 10.80
CA ASP A 91 0.16 -10.22 10.69
C ASP A 91 0.62 -10.01 9.23
N GLY A 92 1.76 -9.35 9.07
CA GLY A 92 2.26 -8.98 7.75
C GLY A 92 3.14 -7.74 7.77
N GLN A 93 3.60 -7.36 6.58
CA GLN A 93 4.39 -6.15 6.38
C GLN A 93 3.53 -5.08 5.74
N TYR A 94 3.66 -3.85 6.24
CA TYR A 94 2.88 -2.71 5.82
C TYR A 94 3.81 -1.55 5.52
N ARG A 95 3.45 -0.75 4.51
CA ARG A 95 4.13 0.51 4.24
C ARG A 95 4.07 1.37 5.51
N ASN A 96 5.21 1.92 5.92
CA ASN A 96 5.23 2.86 7.02
C ASN A 96 4.75 4.24 6.53
N PRO A 97 3.64 4.78 7.06
CA PRO A 97 3.09 6.05 6.58
C PRO A 97 3.95 7.27 6.97
N TRP A 98 4.85 7.13 7.93
CA TRP A 98 5.67 8.23 8.46
C TRP A 98 7.12 8.21 7.96
N ASN A 99 7.58 7.10 7.39
CA ASN A 99 8.94 6.96 6.87
C ASN A 99 8.98 5.92 5.74
N CYS A 100 9.10 6.37 4.49
CA CYS A 100 9.09 5.48 3.33
C CYS A 100 10.33 4.57 3.22
N HIS A 101 11.41 4.84 3.98
CA HIS A 101 12.63 4.03 4.04
C HIS A 101 12.56 2.91 5.08
N THR A 102 11.42 2.76 5.74
CA THR A 102 11.13 1.66 6.65
C THR A 102 9.76 1.06 6.34
N PHE A 103 9.50 -0.11 6.90
CA PHE A 103 8.19 -0.78 6.86
C PHE A 103 7.83 -1.25 8.27
N ILE A 104 6.54 -1.48 8.50
CA ILE A 104 6.03 -1.95 9.78
C ILE A 104 5.68 -3.42 9.64
N SER A 105 6.38 -4.29 10.35
CA SER A 105 6.00 -5.69 10.49
C SER A 105 5.05 -5.85 11.68
N CYS A 106 3.83 -6.29 11.43
CA CYS A 106 2.88 -6.67 12.46
C CYS A 106 3.04 -8.15 12.80
N SER A 107 3.12 -8.46 14.10
CA SER A 107 3.09 -9.82 14.63
C SER A 107 2.31 -9.85 15.94
N ASN A 108 1.21 -10.61 15.99
CA ASN A 108 0.33 -10.71 17.15
C ASN A 108 -0.12 -9.33 17.69
N GLY A 109 -0.43 -8.41 16.77
CA GLY A 109 -0.85 -7.04 17.10
C GLY A 109 0.27 -6.10 17.57
N ILE A 110 1.53 -6.55 17.54
CA ILE A 110 2.72 -5.75 17.91
C ILE A 110 3.38 -5.21 16.65
N SER A 111 3.72 -3.93 16.65
CA SER A 111 4.41 -3.26 15.54
C SER A 111 5.93 -3.32 15.71
N HIS A 112 6.62 -3.76 14.66
CA HIS A 112 8.08 -3.70 14.56
C HIS A 112 8.48 -2.80 13.39
N ASN A 113 9.21 -1.72 13.68
CA ASN A 113 9.70 -0.80 12.64
C ASN A 113 11.00 -1.35 12.04
N MET A 114 10.95 -1.78 10.79
CA MET A 114 12.02 -2.46 10.08
C MET A 114 12.62 -1.54 9.02
N SER A 115 13.94 -1.36 9.04
CA SER A 115 14.62 -0.53 8.04
C SER A 115 14.84 -1.28 6.74
N CYS A 116 14.77 -0.57 5.61
CA CYS A 116 15.32 -1.06 4.37
C CYS A 116 16.85 -1.26 4.49
N ALA A 117 17.40 -2.11 3.62
CA ALA A 117 18.82 -2.47 3.67
C ALA A 117 19.76 -1.24 3.55
N THR A 118 19.32 -0.20 2.84
CA THR A 118 20.03 1.07 2.75
C THR A 118 19.04 2.23 2.91
N PRO A 119 19.50 3.42 3.35
CA PRO A 119 18.61 4.55 3.63
C PRO A 119 18.04 5.22 2.38
N VAL A 120 18.47 4.81 1.18
CA VAL A 120 17.94 5.35 -0.09
C VAL A 120 16.77 4.53 -0.65
N LEU A 121 16.64 3.27 -0.22
CA LEU A 121 15.57 2.40 -0.71
C LEU A 121 14.24 2.75 -0.06
N VAL A 122 13.16 2.50 -0.79
CA VAL A 122 11.77 2.75 -0.39
C VAL A 122 11.05 1.42 -0.35
N TYR A 123 10.26 1.16 0.69
CA TYR A 123 9.48 -0.07 0.75
C TYR A 123 8.30 -0.04 -0.25
N ASP A 124 8.29 -1.01 -1.16
CA ASP A 124 7.18 -1.32 -2.07
C ASP A 124 6.26 -2.37 -1.41
N PRO A 125 5.04 -1.98 -0.98
CA PRO A 125 4.08 -2.90 -0.38
C PRO A 125 3.44 -3.89 -1.37
N TYR A 126 3.54 -3.68 -2.68
CA TYR A 126 2.96 -4.56 -3.68
C TYR A 126 3.88 -5.73 -4.01
N ASP A 127 5.19 -5.50 -3.97
CA ASP A 127 6.22 -6.53 -4.16
C ASP A 127 6.83 -7.03 -2.83
N ASN A 128 6.44 -6.41 -1.71
CA ASN A 128 6.91 -6.72 -0.36
C ASN A 128 8.45 -6.71 -0.24
N LEU A 129 9.07 -5.68 -0.81
CA LEU A 129 10.52 -5.50 -0.82
C LEU A 129 10.90 -4.01 -0.80
N CYS A 130 12.15 -3.71 -0.45
CA CYS A 130 12.68 -2.36 -0.55
C CYS A 130 13.31 -2.14 -1.93
N GLU A 131 12.81 -1.14 -2.65
CA GLU A 131 13.13 -0.86 -4.04
C GLU A 131 13.75 0.54 -4.20
N TYR A 132 14.42 0.79 -5.32
CA TYR A 132 14.93 2.12 -5.64
C TYR A 132 13.79 3.14 -5.86
N PRO A 133 13.96 4.41 -5.43
CA PRO A 133 12.96 5.47 -5.62
C PRO A 133 12.55 5.71 -7.08
N SER A 134 13.40 5.35 -8.04
CA SER A 134 13.13 5.45 -9.48
C SER A 134 12.14 4.39 -10.00
N LEU A 135 11.98 3.31 -9.26
CA LEU A 135 11.06 2.20 -9.57
C LEU A 135 9.79 2.30 -8.72
N PHE A 136 9.93 2.72 -7.45
CA PHE A 136 8.79 2.97 -6.57
C PHE A 136 8.95 4.27 -5.77
N PRO A 137 8.09 5.29 -5.99
CA PRO A 137 8.27 6.59 -5.36
C PRO A 137 7.98 6.54 -3.86
N CYS A 138 8.77 7.30 -3.10
CA CYS A 138 8.51 7.56 -1.69
C CYS A 138 7.15 8.24 -1.51
N ARG A 139 6.36 7.74 -0.56
CA ARG A 139 5.10 8.34 -0.11
C ARG A 139 5.03 8.26 1.41
N THR A 140 4.77 9.40 2.04
CA THR A 140 4.50 9.53 3.47
C THR A 140 3.34 10.50 3.67
N VAL A 141 2.79 10.55 4.88
CA VAL A 141 1.93 11.67 5.27
C VAL A 141 2.75 12.96 5.38
N ASN A 142 2.10 14.09 5.10
CA ASN A 142 2.71 15.40 5.27
C ASN A 142 2.69 15.78 6.75
N MET A 143 3.81 15.57 7.44
CA MET A 143 3.95 15.90 8.85
C MET A 143 4.03 17.41 9.15
N SER A 144 4.08 18.26 8.11
CA SER A 144 4.22 19.72 8.23
C SER A 144 2.96 20.46 8.71
N GLU A 145 1.80 19.79 8.77
CA GLU A 145 0.56 20.37 9.31
C GLU A 145 0.42 20.21 10.83
N TYR A 146 1.40 19.59 11.50
CA TYR A 146 1.31 19.20 12.91
C TYR A 146 2.30 19.92 13.85
N ASN A 147 2.96 20.98 13.38
CA ASN A 147 3.73 21.90 14.20
C ASN A 147 2.99 23.24 14.38
N LEU A 148 1.84 23.20 15.05
CA LEU A 148 1.18 24.39 15.62
C LEU A 148 1.35 24.41 17.14
#